data_AF-A0A2E8HT18-F1
#
_entry.id   AF-A0A2E8HT18-F1
#
_cell.length_a   1.000
_cell.length_b   1.000
_cell.length_c   1.000
_cell.angle_alpha   90.00
_cell.angle_beta   90.00
_cell.angle_gamma   90.00
#
_symmetry.space_group_name_H-M   'P 1'
#
loop_
_entity.id
_entity.type
_entity.pdbx_description
1 polymer ?
#
loop_
_entity_poly.entity_id
_entity_poly.type
_entity_poly.pdbx_seq_one_letter_code
_entity_poly.pdbx_strand_id
1 'polypeptide(L)'
;MTRIIGSLGADKTGYLHFRPSAIFAGASREPVRSKVINGAVDVTLSSNPAGTCWLVGWRQQFDGKPIEFTEKWIVPWEDEVELDEIRAGAGYRRNPRGRSAALDNTISRNEVQEAQRKVFELEEQNAKLLSKLVKSEGNAAHAVGNLASYKSEVGRLQQRLNAAAEPIVQTKTQVVEKRVLPADARQMMADARAEIVSLQQENEELRQQLEDRISLSTHFANLNSEIDRLNSEKLQLLARIDELKQPRRHASSLRKEMIANLDRLLDG
;
A
#
# COMPACT_ATOMS: atom_id res chain seq x y z
N MET A 1 28.66 29.77 8.83
CA MET A 1 29.20 29.60 10.20
C MET A 1 28.06 29.09 11.06
N THR A 2 28.31 28.16 11.95
CA THR A 2 27.30 27.46 12.75
C THR A 2 27.39 27.94 14.20
N ARG A 3 26.26 28.30 14.79
CA ARG A 3 26.15 28.67 16.21
C ARG A 3 25.92 27.41 17.04
N ILE A 4 26.73 27.22 18.07
CA ILE A 4 26.66 26.07 18.98
C ILE A 4 26.20 26.58 20.34
N ILE A 5 25.05 26.08 20.80
CA ILE A 5 24.44 26.51 22.06
C ILE A 5 24.25 25.31 22.97
N GLY A 6 24.55 25.45 24.26
CA GLY A 6 24.21 24.43 25.25
C GLY A 6 24.89 24.61 26.59
N SER A 7 25.05 23.53 27.35
CA SER A 7 25.63 23.58 28.70
C SER A 7 26.70 22.52 28.95
N LEU A 8 27.82 22.89 29.56
CA LEU A 8 28.86 21.96 30.03
C LEU A 8 28.57 21.38 31.43
N GLY A 9 27.47 21.77 32.05
CA GLY A 9 27.09 21.42 33.42
C GLY A 9 27.15 22.61 34.39
N ALA A 10 26.39 22.52 35.48
CA ALA A 10 26.35 23.56 36.52
C ALA A 10 27.75 23.84 37.11
N ASP A 11 27.99 25.09 37.51
CA ASP A 11 29.21 25.58 38.18
C ASP A 11 30.50 25.63 37.33
N LYS A 12 30.42 25.41 36.02
CA LYS A 12 31.57 25.58 35.12
C LYS A 12 31.70 27.01 34.61
N THR A 13 32.64 27.76 35.16
CA THR A 13 33.00 29.10 34.67
C THR A 13 34.47 29.13 34.23
N GLY A 14 34.73 29.58 32.99
CA GLY A 14 36.03 29.45 32.37
C GLY A 14 36.02 29.73 30.87
N TYR A 15 36.91 29.08 30.14
CA TYR A 15 37.09 29.26 28.70
C TYR A 15 37.15 27.92 27.97
N LEU A 16 36.44 27.85 26.84
CA LEU A 16 36.63 26.82 25.83
C LEU A 16 37.65 27.28 24.81
N HIS A 17 38.58 26.40 24.48
CA HIS A 17 39.61 26.61 23.48
C HIS A 17 39.40 25.63 22.33
N PHE A 18 39.37 26.16 21.11
CA PHE A 18 39.11 25.41 19.89
C PHE A 18 40.31 25.49 18.97
N ARG A 19 40.75 24.33 18.47
CA ARG A 19 41.81 24.24 17.48
C ARG A 19 41.37 23.29 16.37
N PRO A 20 41.43 23.67 15.09
CA PRO A 20 41.06 22.75 14.03
C PRO A 20 42.11 21.63 13.91
N SER A 21 41.68 20.39 13.66
CA SER A 21 42.59 19.25 13.50
C SER A 21 43.45 19.36 12.23
N ALA A 22 42.93 20.03 11.21
CA ALA A 22 43.61 20.38 9.97
C ALA A 22 43.11 21.77 9.51
N ILE A 23 43.86 22.47 8.67
CA ILE A 23 43.45 23.80 8.18
C ILE A 23 42.37 23.60 7.11
N PHE A 24 41.25 24.32 7.25
CA PHE A 24 40.19 24.33 6.25
C PHE A 24 39.58 25.73 6.11
N ALA A 25 38.79 25.93 5.05
CA ALA A 25 38.16 27.20 4.75
C ALA A 25 37.34 27.73 5.95
N GLY A 26 37.66 28.93 6.40
CA GLY A 26 37.00 29.55 7.55
C GLY A 26 37.53 29.15 8.93
N ALA A 27 38.56 28.30 9.03
CA ALA A 27 39.25 27.99 10.28
C ALA A 27 40.66 28.60 10.31
N SER A 28 40.93 29.46 11.29
CA SER A 28 42.28 30.00 11.55
C SER A 28 43.18 28.96 12.22
N ARG A 29 44.50 29.09 12.05
CA ARG A 29 45.49 28.31 12.83
C ARG A 29 45.51 28.71 14.29
N GLU A 30 45.07 29.93 14.60
CA GLU A 30 45.04 30.43 15.96
C GLU A 30 43.89 29.79 16.75
N PRO A 31 44.11 29.44 18.04
CA PRO A 31 43.05 28.89 18.85
C PRO A 31 41.93 29.90 19.05
N VAL A 32 40.70 29.52 18.69
CA VAL A 32 39.52 30.32 19.02
C VAL A 32 39.21 30.11 20.49
N ARG A 33 38.91 31.19 21.22
CA ARG A 33 38.54 31.14 22.64
C ARG A 33 37.11 31.64 22.82
N SER A 34 36.29 30.89 23.55
CA SER A 34 34.95 31.33 23.95
C SER A 34 34.80 31.28 25.46
N LYS A 35 34.10 32.27 26.02
CA LYS A 35 33.84 32.37 27.46
C LYS A 35 32.63 31.51 27.81
N VAL A 36 32.74 30.76 28.89
CA VAL A 36 31.63 29.97 29.46
C VAL A 36 31.31 30.53 30.83
N ILE A 37 30.04 30.87 31.06
CA ILE A 37 29.54 31.42 32.33
C ILE A 37 28.45 30.47 32.83
N ASN A 38 28.59 29.97 34.06
CA ASN A 38 27.62 29.05 34.67
C ASN A 38 27.28 27.84 33.79
N GLY A 39 28.28 27.32 33.09
CA GLY A 39 28.15 26.20 32.17
C GLY A 39 27.58 26.54 30.80
N ALA A 40 26.98 27.72 30.60
CA ALA A 40 26.38 28.11 29.33
C ALA A 40 27.45 28.36 28.26
N VAL A 41 27.27 27.69 27.12
CA VAL A 41 28.11 27.79 25.92
C VAL A 41 27.28 28.41 24.82
N ASP A 42 27.82 29.45 24.21
CA ASP A 42 27.33 30.06 22.97
C ASP A 42 28.56 30.44 22.15
N VAL A 43 28.81 29.73 21.05
CA VAL A 43 29.99 29.93 20.22
C VAL A 43 29.67 29.74 18.75
N THR A 44 30.24 30.57 17.90
CA THR A 44 30.10 30.44 16.45
C THR A 44 31.39 29.85 15.86
N LEU A 45 31.28 28.69 15.22
CA LEU A 45 32.40 28.00 14.58
C LEU A 45 32.12 27.75 13.09
N SER A 46 33.18 27.60 12.30
CA SER A 46 33.04 27.18 10.91
C SER A 46 32.75 25.68 10.83
N SER A 47 31.80 25.30 9.96
CA SER A 47 31.43 23.91 9.70
C SER A 47 32.62 23.11 9.18
N ASN A 48 32.69 21.84 9.54
CA ASN A 48 33.82 20.99 9.19
C ASN A 48 33.63 20.35 7.81
N PRO A 49 34.64 20.39 6.92
CA PRO A 49 34.69 19.47 5.78
C PRO A 49 34.94 18.03 6.25
N ALA A 50 34.55 17.08 5.40
CA ALA A 50 34.67 15.65 5.69
C ALA A 50 36.12 15.27 6.10
N GLY A 51 36.25 14.53 7.20
CA GLY A 51 37.54 14.07 7.73
C GLY A 51 38.28 15.06 8.65
N THR A 52 37.69 16.21 8.96
CA THR A 52 38.24 17.18 9.92
C THR A 52 37.35 17.35 11.15
N CYS A 53 37.92 17.82 12.27
CA CYS A 53 37.17 18.13 13.48
C CYS A 53 37.79 19.33 14.21
N TRP A 54 37.02 19.90 15.14
CA TRP A 54 37.53 20.85 16.11
C TRP A 54 38.01 20.11 17.36
N LEU A 55 39.27 20.29 17.73
CA LEU A 55 39.81 19.85 19.01
C LEU A 55 39.39 20.88 20.06
N VAL A 56 38.74 20.42 21.11
CA VAL A 56 38.15 21.28 22.13
C VAL A 56 38.77 20.99 23.49
N GLY A 57 39.30 22.02 24.11
CA GLY A 57 39.88 21.99 25.45
C GLY A 57 39.11 22.91 26.39
N TRP A 58 38.89 22.43 27.61
CA TRP A 58 38.29 23.23 28.68
C TRP A 58 39.37 23.74 29.62
N ARG A 59 39.23 25.00 30.04
CA ARG A 59 40.07 25.57 31.10
C ARG A 59 39.23 26.38 32.07
N GLN A 60 39.36 26.07 33.36
CA GLN A 60 38.70 26.83 34.42
C GLN A 60 39.26 28.25 34.51
N GLN A 61 38.43 29.20 34.95
CA GLN A 61 38.88 30.56 35.18
C GLN A 61 40.04 30.56 36.20
N PHE A 62 41.13 31.26 35.86
CA PHE A 62 42.37 31.35 36.63
C PHE A 62 43.26 30.10 36.70
N ASP A 63 42.97 29.05 35.91
CA ASP A 63 43.91 27.93 35.77
C ASP A 63 45.07 28.28 34.82
N GLY A 64 46.30 28.14 35.31
CA GLY A 64 47.54 28.41 34.58
C GLY A 64 48.10 27.19 33.83
N LYS A 65 47.46 26.03 33.93
CA LYS A 65 47.92 24.81 33.26
C LYS A 65 47.85 24.91 31.73
N PRO A 66 48.72 24.18 31.00
CA PRO A 66 48.59 23.99 29.57
C PRO A 66 47.20 23.43 29.21
N ILE A 67 46.64 23.87 28.09
CA ILE A 67 45.31 23.43 27.65
C ILE A 67 45.42 22.03 27.04
N GLU A 68 44.71 21.08 27.62
CA GLU A 68 44.51 19.74 27.06
C GLU A 68 43.24 19.72 26.20
N PHE A 69 43.37 19.28 24.96
CA PHE A 69 42.25 19.14 24.04
C PHE A 69 41.66 17.73 24.18
N THR A 70 40.71 17.58 25.08
CA THR A 70 40.11 16.28 25.45
C THR A 70 38.93 15.90 24.57
N GLU A 71 38.22 16.87 24.00
CA GLU A 71 37.03 16.63 23.17
C GLU A 71 37.30 16.87 21.68
N LYS A 72 36.54 16.19 20.83
CA LYS A 72 36.59 16.34 19.36
C LYS A 72 35.19 16.66 18.84
N TRP A 73 34.97 17.83 18.29
CA TRP A 73 33.65 18.26 17.84
C TRP A 73 33.57 18.26 16.31
N ILE A 74 32.51 17.67 15.78
CA ILE A 74 32.19 17.70 14.35
C ILE A 74 31.02 18.66 14.19
N VAL A 75 31.27 19.82 13.58
CA VAL A 75 30.26 20.88 13.41
C VAL A 75 29.60 20.70 12.04
N PRO A 76 28.29 20.43 11.96
CA PRO A 76 27.58 20.21 10.70
C PRO A 76 27.33 21.52 9.94
N TRP A 77 26.77 21.40 8.74
CA TRP A 77 26.44 22.54 7.86
C TRP A 77 25.05 23.09 8.18
N GLU A 78 24.85 23.51 9.42
CA GLU A 78 23.58 24.04 9.93
C GLU A 78 23.80 25.43 10.54
N ASP A 79 22.72 26.21 10.68
CA ASP A 79 22.80 27.57 11.24
C ASP A 79 22.99 27.55 12.76
N GLU A 80 22.30 26.63 13.44
CA GLU A 80 22.33 26.46 14.90
C GLU A 80 22.31 24.96 15.26
N VAL A 81 23.12 24.56 16.23
CA VAL A 81 23.26 23.16 16.68
C VAL A 81 23.41 23.12 18.20
N GLU A 82 22.77 22.14 18.84
CA GLU A 82 22.91 21.94 20.27
C GLU A 82 24.25 21.30 20.64
N LEU A 83 24.87 21.78 21.72
CA LEU A 83 26.17 21.31 22.22
C LEU A 83 26.17 19.80 22.48
N ASP A 84 25.08 19.26 23.00
CA ASP A 84 24.97 17.85 23.35
C ASP A 84 24.94 16.95 22.11
N GLU A 85 24.40 17.43 20.98
CA GLU A 85 24.41 16.68 19.71
C GLU A 85 25.83 16.54 19.16
N ILE A 86 26.62 17.60 19.26
CA ILE A 86 28.03 17.61 18.83
C ILE A 86 28.88 16.71 19.73
N ARG A 87 28.66 16.76 21.05
CA ARG A 87 29.41 15.95 22.02
C ARG A 87 29.02 14.46 21.96
N ALA A 88 27.75 14.15 21.65
CA ALA A 88 27.28 12.79 21.42
C ALA A 88 27.88 12.15 20.16
N GLY A 89 28.29 12.95 19.17
CA GLY A 89 28.99 12.48 17.98
C GLY A 89 30.45 12.03 18.21
N ALA A 90 31.07 12.45 19.32
CA ALA A 90 32.52 12.39 19.53
C ALA A 90 33.03 11.19 20.35
N GLY A 91 32.17 10.58 21.15
CA GLY A 91 32.56 9.50 22.04
C GLY A 91 31.33 8.96 22.74
N TYR A 92 31.07 7.66 22.57
CA TYR A 92 29.84 6.98 22.97
C TYR A 92 28.58 7.41 22.23
N ARG A 93 28.25 6.64 21.18
CA ARG A 93 26.86 6.22 20.97
C ARG A 93 26.38 5.44 22.21
N ARG A 94 26.15 6.09 23.35
CA ARG A 94 25.14 5.62 24.29
C ARG A 94 23.81 6.06 23.71
N ASN A 95 23.31 5.25 22.78
CA ASN A 95 21.96 5.32 22.27
C ASN A 95 20.98 5.50 23.46
N PRO A 96 20.28 6.64 23.58
CA PRO A 96 18.99 6.64 24.29
C PRO A 96 17.98 5.78 23.51
N ARG A 97 18.28 5.47 22.24
CA ARG A 97 17.51 4.65 21.30
C ARG A 97 17.55 3.14 21.55
N GLY A 98 18.17 2.63 22.61
CA GLY A 98 18.25 1.17 22.84
C GLY A 98 16.89 0.48 22.98
N ARG A 99 15.87 1.17 23.52
CA ARG A 99 14.49 0.67 23.54
C ARG A 99 13.70 1.04 22.28
N SER A 100 13.77 2.30 21.84
CA SER A 100 13.00 2.74 20.66
C SER A 100 13.48 2.08 19.37
N ALA A 101 14.78 2.04 19.07
CA ALA A 101 15.27 1.42 17.85
C ALA A 101 15.15 -0.11 17.86
N ALA A 102 15.18 -0.76 19.04
CA ALA A 102 14.85 -2.17 19.15
C ALA A 102 13.37 -2.41 18.88
N LEU A 103 12.48 -1.56 19.42
CA LEU A 103 11.05 -1.58 19.13
C LEU A 103 10.76 -1.30 17.65
N ASP A 104 11.37 -0.28 17.06
CA ASP A 104 11.22 0.09 15.66
C ASP A 104 11.72 -1.04 14.73
N ASN A 105 12.81 -1.72 15.09
CA ASN A 105 13.28 -2.91 14.37
C ASN A 105 12.32 -4.09 14.51
N THR A 106 11.70 -4.31 15.68
CA THR A 106 10.69 -5.36 15.85
C THR A 106 9.40 -5.05 15.12
N ILE A 107 8.97 -3.79 15.11
CA ILE A 107 7.79 -3.31 14.36
C ILE A 107 8.04 -3.49 12.87
N SER A 108 9.18 -3.01 12.36
CA SER A 108 9.55 -3.16 10.95
C SER A 108 9.64 -4.65 10.55
N ARG A 109 10.16 -5.51 11.43
CA ARG A 109 10.24 -6.95 11.18
C ARG A 109 8.86 -7.61 11.16
N ASN A 110 7.95 -7.18 12.03
CA ASN A 110 6.56 -7.65 12.04
C ASN A 110 5.81 -7.16 10.81
N GLU A 111 5.98 -5.90 10.40
CA GLU A 111 5.40 -5.35 9.17
C GLU A 111 5.90 -6.10 7.93
N VAL A 112 7.20 -6.43 7.86
CA VAL A 112 7.76 -7.26 6.79
C VAL A 112 7.16 -8.68 6.81
N GLN A 113 6.98 -9.28 7.99
CA GLN A 113 6.35 -10.59 8.10
C GLN A 113 4.86 -10.56 7.70
N GLU A 114 4.12 -9.52 8.08
CA GLU A 114 2.73 -9.34 7.66
C GLU A 114 2.63 -9.09 6.15
N ALA A 115 3.53 -8.30 5.58
CA ALA A 115 3.62 -8.11 4.13
C ALA A 115 3.92 -9.42 3.41
N GLN A 116 4.86 -10.23 3.92
CA GLN A 116 5.16 -11.56 3.37
C GLN A 116 3.95 -12.51 3.44
N ARG A 117 3.20 -12.50 4.54
CA ARG A 117 1.97 -13.29 4.66
C ARG A 117 0.91 -12.86 3.65
N LYS A 118 0.72 -11.55 3.47
CA LYS A 118 -0.20 -11.02 2.46
C LYS A 118 0.22 -11.39 1.04
N VAL A 119 1.53 -11.34 0.75
CA VAL A 119 2.06 -11.78 -0.56
C VAL A 119 1.74 -13.26 -0.78
N PHE A 120 2.01 -14.12 0.20
CA PHE A 120 1.70 -15.55 0.09
C PHE A 120 0.20 -15.82 -0.10
N GLU A 121 -0.66 -15.11 0.63
CA GLU A 121 -2.12 -15.23 0.50
C GLU A 121 -2.59 -14.77 -0.89
N LEU A 122 -2.06 -13.66 -1.40
CA LEU A 122 -2.35 -13.17 -2.74
C LEU A 122 -1.85 -14.13 -3.83
N GLU A 123 -0.67 -14.72 -3.67
CA GLU A 123 -0.15 -15.74 -4.58
C GLU A 123 -1.06 -16.98 -4.60
N GLU A 124 -1.54 -17.44 -3.44
CA GLU A 124 -2.47 -18.56 -3.35
C GLU A 124 -3.82 -18.24 -3.99
N GLN A 125 -4.36 -17.03 -3.76
CA GLN A 125 -5.59 -16.57 -4.41
C GLN A 125 -5.41 -16.47 -5.93
N ASN A 126 -4.28 -15.97 -6.40
CA ASN A 126 -3.97 -15.86 -7.83
C ASN A 126 -3.85 -17.25 -8.48
N ALA A 127 -3.19 -18.21 -7.82
CA ALA A 127 -3.14 -19.59 -8.28
C ALA A 127 -4.53 -20.23 -8.37
N LYS A 128 -5.41 -19.98 -7.39
CA LYS A 128 -6.81 -20.44 -7.43
C LYS A 128 -7.59 -19.81 -8.57
N LEU A 129 -7.42 -18.51 -8.82
CA LEU A 129 -8.07 -17.80 -9.92
C LEU A 129 -7.60 -18.30 -11.28
N LEU A 130 -6.29 -18.50 -11.47
CA LEU A 130 -5.73 -19.09 -12.69
C LEU A 130 -6.28 -20.50 -12.93
N SER A 131 -6.38 -21.33 -11.91
CA SER A 131 -6.98 -22.66 -12.05
C SER A 131 -8.46 -22.60 -12.48
N LYS A 132 -9.23 -21.65 -11.93
CA LYS A 132 -10.62 -21.42 -12.34
C LYS A 132 -10.71 -20.90 -13.78
N LEU A 133 -9.81 -20.01 -14.18
CA LEU A 133 -9.72 -19.48 -15.54
C LEU A 133 -9.47 -20.62 -16.53
N VAL A 134 -8.44 -21.43 -16.31
CA VAL A 134 -8.10 -22.57 -17.18
C VAL A 134 -9.27 -23.55 -17.30
N LYS A 135 -9.97 -23.84 -16.19
CA LYS A 135 -11.19 -24.68 -16.23
C LYS A 135 -12.30 -24.04 -17.06
N SER A 136 -12.52 -22.74 -16.92
CA SER A 136 -13.55 -22.02 -17.69
C SER A 136 -13.23 -21.95 -19.18
N GLU A 137 -11.95 -21.76 -19.54
CA GLU A 137 -11.47 -21.79 -20.91
C GLU A 137 -11.62 -23.19 -21.53
N GLY A 138 -11.30 -24.24 -20.77
CA GLY A 138 -11.53 -25.63 -21.18
C GLY A 138 -13.01 -25.92 -21.45
N ASN A 139 -13.91 -25.45 -20.58
CA ASN A 139 -15.35 -25.59 -20.78
C ASN A 139 -15.83 -24.82 -22.01
N ALA A 140 -15.32 -23.61 -22.25
CA ALA A 140 -15.64 -22.81 -23.43
C ALA A 140 -15.17 -23.51 -24.72
N ALA A 141 -13.96 -24.06 -24.73
CA ALA A 141 -13.44 -24.84 -25.86
C ALA A 141 -14.31 -26.09 -26.13
N HIS A 142 -14.73 -26.80 -25.08
CA HIS A 142 -15.64 -27.93 -25.20
C HIS A 142 -17.00 -27.52 -25.80
N ALA A 143 -17.59 -26.43 -25.32
CA ALA A 143 -18.86 -25.91 -25.84
C ALA A 143 -18.76 -25.50 -27.32
N VAL A 144 -17.64 -24.88 -27.72
CA VAL A 144 -17.38 -24.54 -29.14
C VAL A 144 -17.28 -25.80 -29.99
N GLY A 145 -16.62 -26.85 -29.49
CA GLY A 145 -16.55 -28.16 -30.16
C GLY A 145 -17.94 -28.78 -30.38
N ASN A 146 -18.76 -28.79 -29.33
CA ASN A 146 -20.14 -29.29 -29.41
C ASN A 146 -20.97 -28.48 -30.41
N LEU A 147 -20.86 -27.15 -30.40
CA LEU A 147 -21.55 -26.27 -31.34
C LEU A 147 -21.16 -26.56 -32.80
N ALA A 148 -19.88 -26.83 -33.07
CA ALA A 148 -19.42 -27.24 -34.40
C ALA A 148 -20.00 -28.60 -34.82
N SER A 149 -20.07 -29.57 -33.89
CA SER A 149 -20.69 -30.87 -34.12
C SER A 149 -22.17 -30.73 -34.44
N TYR A 150 -22.94 -30.02 -33.60
CA TYR A 150 -24.37 -29.80 -33.83
C TYR A 150 -24.65 -29.02 -35.12
N LYS A 151 -23.84 -28.01 -35.47
CA LYS A 151 -23.97 -27.33 -36.77
C LYS A 151 -23.80 -28.28 -37.95
N SER A 152 -22.86 -29.23 -37.84
CA SER A 152 -22.62 -30.23 -38.88
C SER A 152 -23.80 -31.22 -38.99
N GLU A 153 -24.34 -31.65 -37.86
CA GLU A 153 -25.54 -32.50 -37.82
C GLU A 153 -26.78 -31.81 -38.40
N VAL A 154 -27.02 -30.55 -38.02
CA VAL A 154 -28.10 -29.74 -38.58
C VAL A 154 -27.92 -29.59 -40.09
N GLY A 155 -26.70 -29.32 -40.57
CA GLY A 155 -26.41 -29.27 -42.00
C GLY A 155 -26.73 -30.60 -42.72
N ARG A 156 -26.36 -31.73 -42.11
CA ARG A 156 -26.65 -33.06 -42.65
C ARG A 156 -28.15 -33.35 -42.67
N LEU A 157 -28.89 -32.98 -41.62
CA LEU A 157 -30.34 -33.13 -41.54
C LEU A 157 -31.05 -32.25 -42.56
N GLN A 158 -30.59 -31.00 -42.75
CA GLN A 158 -31.12 -30.09 -43.75
C GLN A 158 -30.92 -30.64 -45.17
N GLN A 159 -29.74 -31.21 -45.47
CA GLN A 159 -29.50 -31.88 -46.76
C GLN A 159 -30.42 -33.07 -46.97
N ARG A 160 -30.63 -33.91 -45.94
CA ARG A 160 -31.58 -35.04 -46.02
C ARG A 160 -33.01 -34.57 -46.21
N LEU A 161 -33.42 -33.48 -45.54
CA LEU A 161 -34.74 -32.89 -45.67
C LEU A 161 -34.96 -32.36 -47.10
N ASN A 162 -33.98 -31.63 -47.65
CA ASN A 162 -34.04 -31.08 -49.00
C ASN A 162 -34.04 -32.20 -50.06
N ALA A 163 -33.23 -33.25 -49.88
CA ALA A 163 -33.22 -34.43 -50.76
C ALA A 163 -34.55 -35.22 -50.71
N ALA A 164 -35.27 -35.16 -49.59
CA ALA A 164 -36.62 -35.72 -49.49
C ALA A 164 -37.71 -34.80 -50.08
N ALA A 165 -37.40 -33.53 -50.32
CA ALA A 165 -38.35 -32.52 -50.81
C ALA A 165 -38.42 -32.43 -52.36
N GLU A 166 -37.49 -33.03 -53.11
CA GLU A 166 -37.50 -33.07 -54.58
C GLU A 166 -37.60 -34.52 -55.12
N PRO A 167 -38.46 -34.85 -56.10
CA PRO A 167 -39.83 -34.44 -56.34
C PRO A 167 -40.84 -35.55 -55.97
N ILE A 168 -42.02 -35.13 -55.49
CA ILE A 168 -43.25 -35.90 -55.59
C ILE A 168 -43.56 -36.03 -57.09
N VAL A 169 -43.18 -37.17 -57.68
CA VAL A 169 -43.61 -37.57 -59.01
C VAL A 169 -45.14 -37.55 -59.03
N GLN A 170 -45.73 -36.92 -60.06
CA GLN A 170 -47.15 -37.03 -60.39
C GLN A 170 -47.47 -38.50 -60.71
N THR A 171 -47.71 -39.31 -59.69
CA THR A 171 -48.30 -40.63 -59.86
C THR A 171 -49.81 -40.46 -59.89
N LYS A 172 -50.37 -40.72 -61.07
CA LYS A 172 -51.78 -41.09 -61.27
C LYS A 172 -52.27 -41.89 -60.06
N THR A 173 -53.39 -41.46 -59.49
CA THR A 173 -54.18 -42.12 -58.45
C THR A 173 -54.00 -43.63 -58.44
N GLN A 174 -53.05 -44.10 -57.63
CA GLN A 174 -53.11 -45.42 -57.03
C GLN A 174 -53.66 -45.19 -55.63
N VAL A 175 -54.69 -45.94 -55.28
CA VAL A 175 -55.18 -46.06 -53.92
C VAL A 175 -54.02 -46.56 -53.08
N VAL A 176 -53.34 -45.65 -52.38
CA VAL A 176 -52.29 -46.00 -51.41
C VAL A 176 -53.03 -46.49 -50.17
N GLU A 177 -53.15 -47.81 -50.06
CA GLU A 177 -53.40 -48.47 -48.79
C GLU A 177 -52.47 -47.83 -47.74
N LYS A 178 -53.03 -47.44 -46.59
CA LYS A 178 -52.27 -46.93 -45.44
C LYS A 178 -51.18 -47.93 -45.08
N ARG A 179 -50.00 -47.80 -45.66
CA ARG A 179 -48.81 -48.54 -45.22
C ARG A 179 -48.49 -48.02 -43.83
N VAL A 180 -48.79 -48.86 -42.86
CA VAL A 180 -48.29 -48.78 -41.49
C VAL A 180 -46.80 -48.44 -41.58
N LEU A 181 -46.38 -47.29 -41.02
CA LEU A 181 -44.97 -46.93 -40.91
C LEU A 181 -44.18 -48.17 -40.46
N PRO A 182 -43.11 -48.57 -41.18
CA PRO A 182 -42.30 -49.72 -40.80
C PRO A 182 -41.90 -49.59 -39.33
N ALA A 183 -41.86 -50.72 -38.60
CA ALA A 183 -41.61 -50.73 -37.16
C ALA A 183 -40.37 -49.90 -36.78
N ASP A 184 -39.32 -49.98 -37.59
CA ASP A 184 -38.06 -49.25 -37.42
C ASP A 184 -38.24 -47.73 -37.45
N ALA A 185 -39.11 -47.20 -38.33
CA ALA A 185 -39.37 -45.76 -38.42
C ALA A 185 -40.19 -45.25 -37.23
N ARG A 186 -41.08 -46.08 -36.67
CA ARG A 186 -41.81 -45.76 -35.44
C ARG A 186 -40.89 -45.76 -34.23
N GLN A 187 -39.97 -46.72 -34.17
CA GLN A 187 -38.97 -46.81 -33.12
C GLN A 187 -38.04 -45.59 -33.16
N MET A 188 -37.50 -45.23 -34.32
CA MET A 188 -36.68 -44.02 -34.49
C MET A 188 -37.41 -42.74 -34.08
N MET A 189 -38.70 -42.61 -34.39
CA MET A 189 -39.49 -41.47 -33.94
C MET A 189 -39.75 -41.47 -32.43
N ALA A 190 -39.89 -42.65 -31.81
CA ALA A 190 -40.03 -42.76 -30.36
C ALA A 190 -38.72 -42.38 -29.65
N ASP A 191 -37.58 -42.87 -30.16
CA ASP A 191 -36.25 -42.56 -29.62
C ASP A 191 -35.92 -41.07 -29.77
N ALA A 192 -36.19 -40.48 -30.95
CA ALA A 192 -36.00 -39.04 -31.18
C ALA A 192 -36.91 -38.18 -30.28
N ARG A 193 -38.14 -38.64 -29.99
CA ARG A 193 -39.02 -37.95 -29.03
C ARG A 193 -38.48 -38.03 -27.61
N ALA A 194 -37.94 -39.17 -27.21
CA ALA A 194 -37.34 -39.33 -25.89
C ALA A 194 -36.10 -38.44 -25.72
N GLU A 195 -35.27 -38.35 -26.77
CA GLU A 195 -34.11 -37.47 -26.81
C GLU A 195 -34.50 -35.99 -26.73
N ILE A 196 -35.52 -35.56 -27.48
CA ILE A 196 -36.06 -34.19 -27.39
C ILE A 196 -36.52 -33.86 -25.97
N VAL A 197 -37.21 -34.78 -25.29
CA VAL A 197 -37.65 -34.57 -23.91
C VAL A 197 -36.46 -34.43 -22.96
N SER A 198 -35.44 -35.28 -23.10
CA SER A 198 -34.21 -35.19 -22.31
C SER A 198 -33.48 -33.86 -22.53
N LEU A 199 -33.33 -33.42 -23.78
CA LEU A 199 -32.70 -32.14 -24.12
C LEU A 199 -33.52 -30.93 -23.65
N GLN A 200 -34.84 -31.03 -23.62
CA GLN A 200 -35.70 -29.99 -23.04
C GLN A 200 -35.50 -29.89 -21.53
N GLN A 201 -35.39 -31.03 -20.84
CA GLN A 201 -35.13 -31.06 -19.41
C GLN A 201 -33.74 -30.49 -19.07
N GLU A 202 -32.71 -30.84 -19.82
CA GLU A 202 -31.36 -30.29 -19.65
C GLU A 202 -31.33 -28.78 -19.90
N ASN A 203 -32.05 -28.27 -20.91
CA ASN A 203 -32.16 -26.83 -21.15
C ASN A 203 -32.83 -26.09 -19.98
N GLU A 204 -33.83 -26.69 -19.35
CA GLU A 204 -34.51 -26.09 -18.21
C GLU A 204 -33.61 -26.07 -16.96
N GLU A 205 -32.84 -27.14 -16.73
CA GLU A 205 -31.83 -27.16 -15.67
C GLU A 205 -30.73 -26.12 -15.89
N LEU A 206 -30.26 -25.96 -17.13
CA LEU A 206 -29.28 -24.93 -17.47
C LEU A 206 -29.83 -23.52 -17.28
N ARG A 207 -31.11 -23.27 -17.60
CA ARG A 207 -31.78 -21.99 -17.31
C ARG A 207 -31.81 -21.70 -15.82
N GLN A 208 -32.22 -22.67 -15.01
CA GLN A 208 -32.28 -22.51 -13.56
C GLN A 208 -30.88 -22.19 -12.98
N GLN A 209 -29.84 -22.89 -13.42
CA GLN A 209 -28.47 -22.60 -12.99
C GLN A 209 -28.01 -21.19 -13.38
N LEU A 210 -28.48 -20.67 -14.52
CA LEU A 210 -28.15 -19.32 -14.99
C LEU A 210 -28.85 -18.27 -14.13
N GLU A 211 -30.13 -18.48 -13.80
CA GLU A 211 -30.88 -17.62 -12.88
C GLU A 211 -30.24 -17.60 -11.48
N ASP A 212 -29.85 -18.75 -10.94
CA ASP A 212 -29.17 -18.84 -9.64
C ASP A 212 -27.84 -18.07 -9.65
N ARG A 213 -27.08 -18.14 -10.74
CA ARG A 213 -25.83 -17.36 -10.90
C ARG A 213 -26.09 -15.87 -10.99
N ILE A 214 -27.15 -15.45 -11.69
CA ILE A 214 -27.53 -14.03 -11.75
C ILE A 214 -27.92 -13.54 -10.36
N SER A 215 -28.75 -14.30 -9.63
CA SER A 215 -29.12 -14.00 -8.24
C SER A 215 -27.87 -13.87 -7.35
N LEU A 216 -26.95 -14.83 -7.43
CA LEU A 216 -25.69 -14.77 -6.70
C LEU A 216 -24.84 -13.54 -7.07
N SER A 217 -24.77 -13.21 -8.36
CA SER A 217 -24.08 -12.01 -8.85
C SER A 217 -24.70 -10.71 -8.29
N THR A 218 -26.03 -10.63 -8.23
CA THR A 218 -26.71 -9.48 -7.61
C THR A 218 -26.45 -9.39 -6.10
N HIS A 219 -26.40 -10.53 -5.40
CA HIS A 219 -26.03 -10.56 -3.98
C HIS A 219 -24.59 -10.07 -3.76
N PHE A 220 -23.65 -10.46 -4.62
CA PHE A 220 -22.27 -9.95 -4.55
C PHE A 220 -22.18 -8.45 -4.83
N ALA A 221 -22.97 -7.94 -5.79
CA ALA A 221 -23.02 -6.51 -6.06
C ALA A 221 -23.52 -5.72 -4.83
N ASN A 222 -24.58 -6.21 -4.16
CA ASN A 222 -25.10 -5.61 -2.94
C ASN A 222 -24.06 -5.64 -1.81
N LEU A 223 -23.39 -6.77 -1.58
CA LEU A 223 -22.32 -6.88 -0.58
C LEU A 223 -21.18 -5.90 -0.86
N ASN A 224 -20.75 -5.76 -2.11
CA ASN A 224 -19.71 -4.79 -2.48
C ASN A 224 -20.14 -3.36 -2.18
N SER A 225 -21.39 -2.99 -2.49
CA SER A 225 -21.91 -1.66 -2.15
C SER A 225 -21.93 -1.38 -0.65
N GLU A 226 -22.21 -2.40 0.17
CA GLU A 226 -22.17 -2.29 1.63
C GLU A 226 -20.73 -2.16 2.16
N ILE A 227 -19.79 -2.89 1.56
CA ILE A 227 -18.35 -2.75 1.87
C ILE A 227 -17.87 -1.33 1.56
N ASP A 228 -18.24 -0.77 0.41
CA ASP A 228 -17.86 0.60 0.02
C ASP A 228 -18.46 1.65 0.97
N ARG A 229 -19.72 1.45 1.39
CA ARG A 229 -20.37 2.27 2.40
C ARG A 229 -19.61 2.21 3.74
N LEU A 230 -19.35 1.01 4.27
CA LEU A 230 -18.64 0.83 5.54
C LEU A 230 -17.22 1.38 5.49
N ASN A 231 -16.53 1.27 4.36
CA ASN A 231 -15.22 1.88 4.15
C ASN A 231 -15.30 3.42 4.20
N SER A 232 -16.34 4.00 3.60
CA SER A 232 -16.58 5.45 3.65
C SER A 232 -16.84 5.92 5.09
N GLU A 233 -17.69 5.19 5.83
CA GLU A 233 -17.95 5.47 7.25
C GLU A 233 -16.69 5.35 8.11
N LYS A 234 -15.86 4.31 7.88
CA LYS A 234 -14.56 4.15 8.53
C LYS A 234 -13.63 5.34 8.28
N LEU A 235 -13.52 5.81 7.04
CA LEU A 235 -12.68 6.97 6.70
C LEU A 235 -13.18 8.24 7.40
N GLN A 236 -14.48 8.46 7.46
CA GLN A 236 -15.07 9.57 8.21
C GLN A 236 -14.76 9.50 9.71
N LEU A 237 -14.88 8.31 10.31
CA LEU A 237 -14.55 8.11 11.72
C LEU A 237 -13.05 8.33 12.00
N LEU A 238 -12.16 7.87 11.11
CA LEU A 238 -10.73 8.14 11.23
C LEU A 238 -10.42 9.63 11.15
N ALA A 239 -11.02 10.35 10.19
CA ALA A 239 -10.90 11.80 10.11
C ALA A 239 -11.38 12.49 11.39
N ARG A 240 -12.50 12.03 11.95
CA ARG A 240 -13.03 12.55 13.22
C ARG A 240 -12.10 12.27 14.40
N ILE A 241 -11.48 11.10 14.45
CA ILE A 241 -10.47 10.75 15.48
C ILE A 241 -9.26 11.67 15.35
N ASP A 242 -8.78 11.94 14.14
CA ASP A 242 -7.65 12.84 13.91
C ASP A 242 -7.95 14.29 14.29
N GLU A 243 -9.18 14.78 14.03
CA GLU A 243 -9.67 16.05 14.55
C GLU A 243 -9.62 16.10 16.08
N LEU A 244 -10.16 15.07 16.74
CA LEU A 244 -10.19 14.98 18.21
C LEU A 244 -8.79 14.83 18.84
N LYS A 245 -7.84 14.22 18.13
CA LYS A 245 -6.43 14.13 18.55
C LYS A 245 -5.66 15.45 18.39
N GLN A 246 -6.20 16.43 17.65
CA GLN A 246 -5.59 17.75 17.47
C GLN A 246 -6.33 18.89 18.19
N PRO A 247 -6.61 18.81 19.51
CA PRO A 247 -7.35 19.87 20.22
C PRO A 247 -6.58 21.21 20.23
N ARG A 248 -5.25 21.18 20.02
CA ARG A 248 -4.40 22.38 19.98
C ARG A 248 -4.62 23.25 18.75
N ARG A 249 -5.07 22.71 17.61
CA ARG A 249 -5.34 23.54 16.41
C ARG A 249 -6.62 24.35 16.55
N HIS A 250 -7.65 23.79 17.18
CA HIS A 250 -8.88 24.53 17.47
C HIS A 250 -8.68 25.53 18.63
N ALA A 251 -7.91 25.18 19.67
CA ALA A 251 -7.58 26.14 20.73
C ALA A 251 -6.67 27.28 20.25
N SER A 252 -5.78 27.04 19.27
CA SER A 252 -4.94 28.10 18.70
C SER A 252 -5.69 28.94 17.67
N SER A 253 -6.61 28.36 16.88
CA SER A 253 -7.51 29.10 15.99
C SER A 253 -8.46 29.99 16.78
N LEU A 254 -9.10 29.47 17.83
CA LEU A 254 -9.98 30.25 18.70
C LEU A 254 -9.21 31.35 19.44
N ARG A 255 -7.99 31.08 19.90
CA ARG A 255 -7.11 32.13 20.47
C ARG A 255 -6.72 33.18 19.44
N LYS A 256 -6.38 32.79 18.21
CA LYS A 256 -6.05 33.74 17.14
C LYS A 256 -7.24 34.61 16.76
N GLU A 257 -8.44 34.04 16.70
CA GLU A 257 -9.67 34.82 16.47
C GLU A 257 -10.02 35.73 17.65
N MET A 258 -9.84 35.27 18.90
CA MET A 258 -10.03 36.12 20.08
C MET A 258 -9.02 37.26 20.14
N ILE A 259 -7.74 37.02 19.80
CA ILE A 259 -6.72 38.06 19.73
C ILE A 259 -7.07 39.06 18.62
N ALA A 260 -7.44 38.59 17.43
CA ALA A 260 -7.83 39.47 16.33
C ALA A 260 -9.08 40.33 16.65
N ASN A 261 -10.04 39.80 17.41
CA ASN A 261 -11.20 40.57 17.86
C ASN A 261 -10.86 41.55 18.99
N LEU A 262 -9.90 41.22 19.87
CA LEU A 262 -9.41 42.13 20.89
C LEU A 262 -8.60 43.29 20.26
N ASP A 263 -7.76 43.00 19.27
CA ASP A 263 -7.02 44.04 18.54
C ASP A 263 -7.97 44.99 17.81
N ARG A 264 -9.05 44.48 17.19
CA ARG A 264 -10.10 45.32 16.60
C ARG A 264 -10.86 46.20 17.60
N LEU A 265 -10.96 45.78 18.86
CA LEU A 265 -11.59 46.57 19.92
C LEU A 265 -10.63 47.61 20.54
N LEU A 266 -9.32 47.43 20.36
CA LEU A 266 -8.29 48.36 20.83
C LEU A 266 -7.90 49.41 19.79
N ASP A 267 -8.03 49.07 18.49
CA ASP A 267 -7.73 49.96 17.36
C ASP A 267 -8.94 50.78 16.85
N GLY A 268 -10.07 50.74 17.56
CA GLY A 268 -11.27 51.58 17.32
C GLY A 268 -11.53 52.53 18.48
#